data_AF-A0A956QAK2-F1
#
_entry.id   AF-A0A956QAK2-F1
#
_cell.length_a   1.000
_cell.length_b   1.000
_cell.length_c   1.000
_cell.angle_alpha   90.00
_cell.angle_beta   90.00
_cell.angle_gamma   90.00
#
_symmetry.space_group_name_H-M   'P 1'
#
loop_
_entity.id
_entity.type
_entity.pdbx_description
1 polymer ?
#
loop_
_entity_poly.entity_id
_entity_poly.type
_entity_poly.pdbx_seq_one_letter_code
_entity_poly.pdbx_strand_id
1 'polypeptide(L)'
;MRELSLDDLSREHARFDQTALATPEIDAFCSSTAWIVSAHQAFTPGRQPFVFETEDGYLAFMRSRDPRGWDVLEPLESSWLLATPLIGPDPDRLFNRLAASVPAQVAMVCLSG
;
A
#
# COMPACT_ATOMS: atom_id res chain seq x y z
N MET A 1 -9.57 9.28 -6.85
CA MET A 1 -9.07 8.02 -6.28
C MET A 1 -10.25 7.31 -5.66
N ARG A 2 -10.37 5.99 -5.84
CA ARG A 2 -11.41 5.18 -5.22
C ARG A 2 -10.80 4.47 -4.01
N GLU A 3 -11.34 4.70 -2.83
CA GLU A 3 -10.92 3.98 -1.62
C GLU A 3 -11.38 2.52 -1.70
N LEU A 4 -10.51 1.60 -1.27
CA LEU A 4 -10.76 0.16 -1.24
C LEU A 4 -10.63 -0.37 0.18
N SER A 5 -11.54 -1.27 0.56
CA SER A 5 -11.32 -2.14 1.72
C SER A 5 -10.38 -3.30 1.37
N LEU A 6 -9.87 -4.03 2.37
CA LEU A 6 -9.11 -5.27 2.12
C LEU A 6 -9.96 -6.36 1.47
N ASP A 7 -11.26 -6.37 1.73
CA ASP A 7 -12.19 -7.30 1.08
C ASP A 7 -12.36 -6.94 -0.39
N ASP A 8 -12.39 -5.65 -0.74
CA ASP A 8 -12.42 -5.21 -2.14
C ASP A 8 -11.11 -5.55 -2.84
N LEU A 9 -9.98 -5.30 -2.19
CA LEU A 9 -8.65 -5.66 -2.72
C LEU A 9 -8.55 -7.18 -2.97
N SER A 10 -9.09 -7.99 -2.06
CA SER A 10 -9.13 -9.45 -2.17
C SER A 10 -10.07 -9.93 -3.27
N ARG A 11 -11.22 -9.26 -3.46
CA ARG A 11 -12.19 -9.57 -4.52
C ARG A 11 -11.67 -9.19 -5.90
N GLU A 12 -10.95 -8.07 -5.97
CA GLU A 12 -10.37 -7.51 -7.20
C GLU A 12 -8.90 -7.93 -7.42
N HIS A 13 -8.45 -8.97 -6.69
CA HIS A 13 -7.04 -9.33 -6.59
C HIS A 13 -6.36 -9.53 -7.95
N ALA A 14 -7.04 -10.16 -8.91
CA ALA A 14 -6.46 -10.46 -10.22
C ALA A 14 -5.96 -9.20 -10.95
N ARG A 15 -6.69 -8.08 -10.82
CA ARG A 15 -6.30 -6.81 -11.45
C ARG A 15 -5.16 -6.14 -10.69
N PHE A 16 -5.20 -6.18 -9.36
CA PHE A 16 -4.12 -5.67 -8.52
C PHE A 16 -2.81 -6.44 -8.75
N ASP A 17 -2.85 -7.77 -8.66
CA ASP A 17 -1.70 -8.66 -8.84
C ASP A 17 -1.10 -8.52 -10.25
N GLN A 18 -1.94 -8.36 -11.28
CA GLN A 18 -1.46 -8.08 -12.64
C GLN A 18 -0.74 -6.71 -12.72
N THR A 19 -1.23 -5.71 -11.99
CA THR A 19 -0.58 -4.39 -11.93
C THR A 19 0.75 -4.47 -11.17
N ALA A 20 0.79 -5.22 -10.05
CA ALA A 20 2.02 -5.49 -9.31
C ALA A 20 3.06 -6.21 -10.17
N LEU A 21 2.65 -7.22 -10.93
CA LEU A 21 3.53 -7.93 -11.87
C LEU A 21 4.10 -7.02 -12.97
N ALA A 22 3.33 -6.02 -13.41
CA ALA A 22 3.74 -5.06 -14.43
C ALA A 22 4.48 -3.83 -13.85
N THR A 23 4.57 -3.69 -12.53
CA THR A 23 5.25 -2.57 -11.87
C THR A 23 6.75 -2.76 -11.95
N PRO A 24 7.52 -1.77 -12.43
CA PRO A 24 8.97 -1.89 -12.53
C PRO A 24 9.63 -1.89 -11.14
N GLU A 25 10.76 -2.59 -11.03
CA GLU A 25 11.68 -2.49 -9.88
C GLU A 25 11.07 -2.86 -8.51
N ILE A 26 10.06 -3.74 -8.50
CA ILE A 26 9.46 -4.27 -7.26
C ILE A 26 9.47 -5.79 -7.27
N ASP A 27 9.41 -6.40 -6.09
CA ASP A 27 9.13 -7.82 -5.98
C ASP A 27 7.61 -8.06 -6.07
N ALA A 28 7.18 -8.66 -7.19
CA ALA A 28 5.76 -8.90 -7.47
C ALA A 28 5.12 -9.89 -6.48
N PHE A 29 5.89 -10.84 -5.92
CA PHE A 29 5.34 -11.81 -4.97
C PHE A 29 5.07 -11.15 -3.62
N CYS A 30 6.07 -10.45 -3.06
CA CYS A 30 5.95 -9.71 -1.81
C CYS A 30 4.91 -8.59 -1.90
N SER A 31 4.65 -8.08 -3.10
CA SER A 31 3.65 -7.04 -3.35
C SER A 31 2.29 -7.57 -3.80
N SER A 32 2.11 -8.89 -3.94
CA SER A 32 0.83 -9.50 -4.34
C SER A 32 -0.20 -9.48 -3.20
N THR A 33 -1.50 -9.53 -3.53
CA THR A 33 -2.55 -9.64 -2.51
C THR A 33 -2.41 -10.89 -1.66
N ALA A 34 -1.96 -12.01 -2.27
CA ALA A 34 -1.76 -13.28 -1.57
C ALA A 34 -0.77 -13.14 -0.40
N TRP A 35 0.27 -12.32 -0.57
CA TRP A 35 1.20 -11.98 0.49
C TRP A 35 0.65 -10.89 1.41
N ILE A 36 0.39 -9.69 0.88
CA ILE A 36 0.14 -8.50 1.71
C ILE A 36 -1.15 -8.61 2.53
N VAL A 37 -2.21 -9.23 2.00
CA VAL A 37 -3.48 -9.39 2.73
C VAL A 37 -3.31 -10.44 3.83
N SER A 38 -2.71 -11.58 3.51
CA SER A 38 -2.44 -12.64 4.48
C SER A 38 -1.52 -12.17 5.60
N ALA A 39 -0.45 -11.44 5.25
CA ALA A 39 0.48 -10.86 6.20
C ALA A 39 -0.22 -9.82 7.11
N HIS A 40 -1.04 -8.95 6.53
CA HIS A 40 -1.82 -7.97 7.30
C HIS A 40 -2.73 -8.67 8.33
N GLN A 41 -3.47 -9.70 7.89
CA GLN A 41 -4.38 -10.46 8.74
C GLN A 41 -3.65 -11.21 9.87
N ALA A 42 -2.46 -11.75 9.58
CA ALA A 42 -1.69 -12.53 10.55
C ALA A 42 -0.97 -11.65 11.58
N PHE A 43 -0.39 -10.53 11.15
CA PHE A 43 0.56 -9.77 11.99
C PHE A 43 0.03 -8.41 12.47
N THR A 44 -0.98 -7.87 11.80
CA THR A 44 -1.49 -6.51 12.10
C THR A 44 -3.03 -6.42 12.16
N PRO A 45 -3.74 -7.37 12.80
CA PRO A 45 -5.19 -7.32 12.90
C PRO A 45 -5.60 -6.08 13.72
N GLY A 46 -6.15 -5.06 13.05
CA GLY A 46 -6.63 -3.83 13.69
C GLY A 46 -5.96 -2.55 13.19
N ARG A 47 -4.92 -2.62 12.36
CA ARG A 47 -4.44 -1.43 11.62
C ARG A 47 -5.42 -1.09 10.51
N GLN A 48 -5.64 0.20 10.28
CA GLN A 48 -6.62 0.63 9.29
C GLN A 48 -6.01 0.54 7.89
N PRO A 49 -6.66 -0.12 6.93
CA PRO A 49 -6.24 -0.08 5.53
C PRO A 49 -6.25 1.37 5.01
N PHE A 50 -5.23 1.73 4.24
CA PHE A 50 -5.19 2.98 3.48
C PHE A 50 -4.90 2.59 2.03
N VAL A 51 -5.95 2.09 1.36
CA VAL A 51 -5.84 1.49 0.04
C VAL A 51 -6.68 2.28 -0.95
N PHE A 52 -6.06 2.67 -2.07
CA PHE A 52 -6.71 3.45 -3.10
C PHE A 52 -6.38 2.93 -4.49
N GLU A 53 -7.39 2.82 -5.33
CA GLU A 53 -7.23 2.74 -6.78
C GLU A 53 -7.17 4.16 -7.38
N THR A 54 -6.25 4.32 -8.31
CA THR A 54 -6.03 5.54 -9.08
C THR A 54 -5.98 5.20 -10.57
N GLU A 55 -5.95 6.22 -11.43
CA GLU A 55 -5.76 6.03 -12.87
C GLU A 55 -4.36 5.49 -13.22
N ASP A 56 -3.36 5.71 -12.35
CA ASP A 56 -1.97 5.30 -12.58
C ASP A 56 -1.61 3.98 -11.85
N GLY A 57 -2.55 3.34 -11.16
CA GLY A 57 -2.30 2.14 -10.34
C GLY A 57 -2.89 2.24 -8.94
N TYR A 58 -2.21 1.66 -7.94
CA TYR A 58 -2.71 1.53 -6.58
C TYR A 58 -1.75 2.12 -5.54
N LEU A 59 -2.34 2.66 -4.47
CA LEU A 59 -1.69 2.96 -3.21
C LEU A 59 -2.15 1.89 -2.21
N ALA A 60 -1.24 1.09 -1.67
CA ALA A 60 -1.54 -0.10 -0.86
C ALA A 60 -0.85 -0.03 0.50
N PHE A 61 -1.21 1.00 1.27
CA PHE A 61 -0.68 1.21 2.61
C PHE A 61 -1.64 0.68 3.67
N MET A 62 -1.15 0.64 4.89
CA MET A 62 -1.97 0.72 6.08
C MET A 62 -1.57 1.93 6.90
N ARG A 63 -2.53 2.44 7.67
CA ARG A 63 -2.39 3.60 8.53
C ARG A 63 -2.32 3.15 9.99
N SER A 64 -1.31 3.65 10.68
CA SER A 64 -1.17 3.60 12.14
C SER A 64 -1.06 5.03 12.69
N ARG A 65 -0.97 5.16 14.03
CA ARG A 65 -0.64 6.43 14.69
C ARG A 65 0.59 6.26 15.55
N ASP A 66 1.48 7.24 15.50
CA ASP A 66 2.61 7.29 16.42
C ASP A 66 2.19 7.79 17.82
N PRO A 67 3.05 7.67 18.86
CA PRO A 67 2.75 8.17 20.20
C PRO A 67 2.53 9.69 20.30
N ARG A 68 2.92 10.47 19.29
CA ARG A 68 2.71 11.92 19.20
C ARG A 68 1.39 12.27 18.49
N GLY A 69 0.66 11.26 18.01
CA GLY A 69 -0.62 11.41 17.33
C GLY A 69 -0.50 11.66 15.82
N TRP A 70 0.68 11.49 15.22
CA TRP A 70 0.86 11.63 13.78
C TRP A 70 0.35 10.39 13.07
N ASP A 71 -0.26 10.56 11.90
CA ASP A 71 -0.59 9.44 11.04
C ASP A 71 0.70 8.89 10.42
N VAL A 72 0.85 7.56 10.45
CA VAL A 72 1.98 6.87 9.83
C VAL A 72 1.45 5.93 8.78
N LEU A 73 1.94 6.07 7.55
CA LEU A 73 1.66 5.16 6.44
C LEU A 73 2.80 4.16 6.30
N GLU A 74 2.44 2.89 6.35
CA GLU A 74 3.37 1.76 6.28
C GLU A 74 2.86 0.77 5.23
N PRO A 75 3.72 -0.06 4.63
CA PRO A 75 3.28 -1.14 3.76
C PRO A 75 2.34 -2.10 4.51
N LEU A 76 1.41 -2.73 3.77
CA LEU A 76 0.43 -3.67 4.33
C LEU A 76 1.04 -4.87 5.07
N GLU A 77 2.27 -5.23 4.71
CA GLU A 77 3.14 -6.03 5.56
C GLU A 77 4.21 -5.09 6.15
N SER A 78 4.12 -4.76 7.43
CA SER A 78 5.09 -3.87 8.10
C SER A 78 6.19 -4.61 8.84
N SER A 79 6.21 -5.94 8.76
CA SER A 79 7.11 -6.78 9.55
C SER A 79 8.46 -6.95 8.86
N TRP A 80 8.46 -7.03 7.53
CA TRP A 80 9.66 -7.20 6.70
C TRP A 80 9.90 -6.03 5.75
N LEU A 81 8.88 -5.22 5.45
CA LEU A 81 8.93 -4.06 4.56
C LEU A 81 9.48 -4.38 3.14
N LEU A 82 9.17 -5.58 2.64
CA LEU A 82 9.47 -6.08 1.30
C LEU A 82 8.39 -5.73 0.27
N ALA A 83 7.15 -5.52 0.71
CA ALA A 83 6.08 -5.08 -0.17
C ALA A 83 6.24 -3.59 -0.51
N THR A 84 6.14 -3.23 -1.79
CA THR A 84 6.00 -1.82 -2.14
C THR A 84 4.53 -1.39 -2.00
N PRO A 85 4.25 -0.22 -1.42
CA PRO A 85 2.89 0.30 -1.33
C PRO A 85 2.48 1.12 -2.57
N LEU A 86 3.40 1.41 -3.50
CA LEU A 86 3.14 2.13 -4.74
C LEU A 86 3.16 1.15 -5.92
N ILE A 87 1.98 0.77 -6.40
CA ILE A 87 1.82 -0.28 -7.42
C ILE A 87 1.35 0.33 -8.73
N GLY A 88 2.23 0.45 -9.71
CA GLY A 88 1.92 0.97 -11.04
C GLY A 88 3.17 1.35 -11.84
N PRO A 89 3.03 1.66 -13.13
CA PRO A 89 4.16 1.88 -14.03
C PRO A 89 4.97 3.16 -13.73
N ASP A 90 4.41 4.11 -12.97
CA ASP A 90 5.04 5.40 -12.67
C ASP A 90 4.92 5.67 -11.14
N PRO A 91 5.92 5.23 -10.35
CA PRO A 91 5.89 5.39 -8.89
C PRO A 91 5.95 6.86 -8.47
N ASP A 92 6.58 7.74 -9.26
CA ASP A 92 6.65 9.18 -8.99
C ASP A 92 5.26 9.83 -9.08
N ARG A 93 4.45 9.45 -10.08
CA ARG A 93 3.05 9.90 -10.17
C ARG A 93 2.22 9.42 -8.99
N LEU A 94 2.36 8.15 -8.61
CA LEU A 94 1.66 7.59 -7.46
C LEU A 94 2.05 8.31 -6.15
N PHE A 95 3.34 8.58 -5.96
CA PHE A 95 3.85 9.34 -4.83
C PHE A 95 3.29 10.77 -4.80
N ASN A 96 3.29 11.47 -5.94
CA ASN A 96 2.73 12.83 -6.02
C ASN A 96 1.23 12.85 -5.72
N ARG A 97 0.46 11.85 -6.17
CA ARG A 97 -0.96 11.70 -5.82
C ARG A 97 -1.15 11.44 -4.33
N LEU A 98 -0.33 10.56 -3.75
CA LEU A 98 -0.33 10.30 -2.31
C LEU A 98 -0.06 11.60 -1.53
N ALA A 99 1.03 12.30 -1.84
CA ALA A 99 1.44 13.54 -1.17
C ALA A 99 0.36 14.63 -1.25
N ALA A 100 -0.38 14.72 -2.36
CA ALA A 100 -1.50 15.65 -2.51
C ALA A 100 -2.75 15.24 -1.72
N SER A 101 -2.85 13.99 -1.29
CA SER A 101 -4.04 13.42 -0.64
C SER A 101 -3.94 13.27 0.89
N VAL A 102 -2.72 13.36 1.43
CA VAL A 102 -2.46 13.21 2.86
C VAL A 102 -2.26 14.57 3.54
N PRO A 103 -2.66 14.73 4.82
CA PRO A 103 -2.41 15.96 5.56
C PRO A 103 -0.90 16.17 5.79
N ALA A 104 -0.50 17.42 6.06
CA ALA A 104 0.91 17.79 6.27
C ALA A 104 1.62 17.07 7.44
N GLN A 105 0.89 16.33 8.27
CA GLN A 105 1.38 15.61 9.45
C GLN A 105 1.31 14.09 9.22
N VAL A 106 1.91 13.61 8.14
CA VAL A 106 2.05 12.19 7.83
C VAL A 106 3.52 11.81 7.76
N ALA A 107 3.89 10.77 8.51
CA ALA A 107 5.15 10.08 8.32
C ALA A 107 4.91 8.87 7.40
N MET A 108 5.86 8.58 6.51
CA MET A 108 5.80 7.43 5.62
C MET A 108 7.01 6.55 5.86
N VAL A 109 6.77 5.26 6.08
CA VAL A 109 7.82 4.26 6.18
C VAL A 109 7.96 3.59 4.83
N CYS A 110 9.05 3.89 4.12
CA CYS A 110 9.45 3.20 2.91
C CYS A 110 10.86 2.67 3.10
N LEU A 111 11.09 1.38 2.80
CA LEU A 111 12.42 0.94 2.45
C LEU A 111 12.60 1.24 0.95
N SER A 112 13.65 1.95 0.60
CA SER A 112 14.15 1.99 -0.77
C SER A 112 14.65 0.59 -1.12
N GLY A 113 13.95 -0.09 -2.03
CA GLY A 113 14.48 -1.26 -2.74
C GLY A 113 15.66 -0.87 -3.62
#